data_AF-A0A0G1XJD1-F1
#
_entry.id   AF-A0A0G1XJD1-F1
#
_cell.length_a   1.000
_cell.length_b   1.000
_cell.length_c   1.000
_cell.angle_alpha   90.00
_cell.angle_beta   90.00
_cell.angle_gamma   90.00
#
_symmetry.space_group_name_H-M   'P 1'
#
loop_
_entity.id
_entity.type
_entity.pdbx_description
1 polymer ?
#
loop_
_entity_poly.entity_id
_entity_poly.type
_entity_poly.pdbx_seq_one_letter_code
_entity_poly.pdbx_strand_id
1 'polypeptide(L)'
;MHNTRSTGFTVVELIVTIVVIGILAAIVIVSYNGIQTRATNTSRATEAHKYADLISLYRSTMRKFPASPDVPGIPPGTYCLGTGFPQSPINSSMRTCRNWTQTPGTSETPTEASSALLMQELAKVGDVTSGNHNNTSDPVIGPYIQIHNDRVVITTILSGKTQAVCDEFKVKLDTTNPDDAGWDGYAAIGRPLQSCGIIIDR
;
A
#
# COMPACT_ATOMS: atom_id res chain seq x y z
N MET A 1 -19.24 64.38 19.88
CA MET A 1 -20.39 63.55 19.47
C MET A 1 -19.94 62.69 18.29
N HIS A 2 -19.60 61.42 18.54
CA HIS A 2 -19.17 60.49 17.49
C HIS A 2 -20.39 59.63 17.10
N ASN A 3 -20.97 59.89 15.93
CA ASN A 3 -22.10 59.14 15.42
C ASN A 3 -21.57 57.93 14.63
N THR A 4 -21.39 56.79 15.30
CA THR A 4 -20.99 55.54 14.64
C THR A 4 -22.18 55.00 13.85
N ARG A 5 -22.22 55.28 12.54
CA ARG A 5 -23.21 54.67 11.64
C ARG A 5 -22.97 53.17 11.61
N SER A 6 -23.92 52.40 12.13
CA SER A 6 -23.99 50.96 11.91
C SER A 6 -24.41 50.72 10.46
N THR A 7 -23.46 50.36 9.61
CA THR A 7 -23.73 49.88 8.26
C THR A 7 -24.14 48.41 8.35
N GLY A 8 -25.44 48.14 8.29
CA GLY A 8 -25.96 46.78 8.27
C GLY A 8 -25.62 46.08 6.95
N PHE A 9 -25.21 44.81 7.04
CA PHE A 9 -25.02 43.94 5.88
C PHE A 9 -26.38 43.71 5.20
N THR A 10 -26.44 43.86 3.88
CA THR A 10 -27.70 43.63 3.15
C THR A 10 -28.04 42.14 3.12
N VAL A 11 -29.33 41.82 3.09
CA VAL A 11 -29.79 40.44 2.89
C VAL A 11 -29.19 39.86 1.60
N VAL A 12 -28.99 40.69 0.58
CA VAL A 12 -28.36 40.29 -0.69
C VAL A 12 -26.91 39.86 -0.49
N GLU A 13 -26.10 40.61 0.26
CA GLU A 13 -24.71 40.23 0.52
C GLU A 13 -24.62 38.92 1.31
N LEU A 14 -25.52 38.69 2.26
CA LEU A 14 -25.57 37.41 3.00
C LEU A 14 -25.94 36.26 2.05
N ILE A 15 -26.93 36.46 1.17
CA ILE A 15 -27.38 35.45 0.21
C ILE A 15 -26.29 35.10 -0.79
N VAL A 16 -25.61 36.09 -1.36
CA VAL A 16 -24.51 35.82 -2.30
C VAL A 16 -23.38 35.07 -1.60
N THR A 17 -23.07 35.43 -0.35
CA THR A 17 -22.00 34.77 0.40
C THR A 17 -22.28 33.29 0.64
N ILE A 18 -23.50 32.93 1.07
CA ILE A 18 -23.85 31.51 1.27
C ILE A 18 -23.86 30.71 -0.03
N VAL A 19 -24.29 31.32 -1.14
CA VAL A 19 -24.27 30.68 -2.46
C VAL A 19 -22.82 30.44 -2.92
N VAL A 20 -21.95 31.44 -2.77
CA VAL A 20 -20.52 31.33 -3.12
C VAL A 20 -19.84 30.25 -2.27
N ILE A 21 -20.06 30.24 -0.95
CA ILE A 21 -19.50 29.20 -0.07
C ILE A 21 -20.04 27.81 -0.47
N GLY A 22 -21.31 27.70 -0.83
CA GLY A 22 -21.90 26.44 -1.29
C GLY A 22 -21.24 25.90 -2.56
N ILE A 23 -21.00 26.76 -3.56
CA ILE A 23 -20.32 26.38 -4.80
C ILE A 23 -18.87 25.97 -4.52
N LEU A 24 -18.14 26.75 -3.72
CA LEU A 24 -16.75 26.45 -3.37
C LEU A 24 -16.64 25.13 -2.60
N ALA A 25 -17.53 24.88 -1.63
CA ALA A 25 -17.54 23.65 -0.85
C ALA A 25 -17.80 22.42 -1.74
N ALA A 26 -18.72 22.50 -2.70
CA ALA A 26 -19.02 21.42 -3.61
C ALA A 26 -17.80 21.04 -4.48
N ILE A 27 -17.09 22.03 -5.03
CA ILE A 27 -15.87 21.80 -5.83
C ILE A 27 -14.77 21.17 -4.96
N VAL A 28 -14.55 21.68 -3.75
CA VAL A 28 -13.53 21.18 -2.82
C VAL A 28 -13.75 19.71 -2.49
N ILE A 29 -14.98 19.29 -2.17
CA ILE A 29 -15.29 17.90 -1.78
C ILE A 29 -14.93 16.89 -2.88
N VAL A 30 -15.29 17.18 -4.13
CA VAL A 30 -14.99 16.27 -5.26
C VAL A 30 -13.48 16.15 -5.48
N SER A 31 -12.76 17.27 -5.43
CA SER A 31 -11.30 17.30 -5.60
C SER A 31 -10.54 16.60 -4.46
N TYR A 32 -11.04 16.72 -3.22
CA TYR A 32 -10.39 16.17 -2.03
C TYR A 32 -10.31 14.63 -2.07
N ASN A 33 -11.36 13.96 -2.54
CA ASN A 33 -11.40 12.49 -2.66
C ASN A 33 -10.33 11.95 -3.63
N GLY A 34 -10.10 12.66 -4.74
CA GLY A 34 -9.06 12.30 -5.71
C GLY A 34 -7.64 12.48 -5.15
N ILE A 35 -7.39 13.62 -4.49
CA ILE A 35 -6.08 13.94 -3.89
C ILE A 35 -5.71 12.95 -2.79
N GLN A 36 -6.66 12.61 -1.91
CA GLN A 36 -6.42 11.65 -0.82
C GLN A 36 -6.05 10.26 -1.37
N THR A 37 -6.73 9.80 -2.42
CA THR A 37 -6.43 8.53 -3.09
C THR A 37 -5.01 8.53 -3.66
N ARG A 38 -4.64 9.61 -4.36
CA ARG A 38 -3.30 9.74 -4.95
C ARG A 38 -2.20 9.82 -3.89
N ALA A 39 -2.43 10.53 -2.78
CA ALA A 39 -1.50 10.60 -1.66
C ALA A 39 -1.28 9.21 -1.03
N THR A 40 -2.35 8.45 -0.81
CA THR A 40 -2.26 7.07 -0.31
C THR A 40 -1.49 6.17 -1.28
N ASN A 41 -1.77 6.25 -2.58
CA ASN A 41 -1.04 5.47 -3.59
C ASN A 41 0.46 5.85 -3.61
N THR A 42 0.77 7.14 -3.53
CA THR A 42 2.15 7.65 -3.47
C THR A 42 2.88 7.08 -2.25
N SER A 43 2.24 7.08 -1.08
CA SER A 43 2.81 6.51 0.14
C SER A 43 3.10 5.01 -0.02
N ARG A 44 2.10 4.24 -0.51
CA ARG A 44 2.23 2.79 -0.71
C ARG A 44 3.27 2.41 -1.76
N ALA A 45 3.39 3.19 -2.83
CA ALA A 45 4.41 2.98 -3.86
C ALA A 45 5.81 3.35 -3.36
N THR A 46 5.95 4.46 -2.63
CA THR A 46 7.22 4.86 -2.02
C THR A 46 7.73 3.81 -1.05
N GLU A 47 6.83 3.21 -0.26
CA GLU A 47 7.16 2.12 0.64
C GLU A 47 7.60 0.85 -0.12
N ALA A 48 6.94 0.51 -1.22
CA ALA A 48 7.37 -0.59 -2.07
C ALA A 48 8.79 -0.38 -2.63
N HIS A 49 9.09 0.83 -3.13
CA HIS A 49 10.44 1.20 -3.59
C HIS A 49 11.47 1.15 -2.46
N LYS A 50 11.12 1.62 -1.26
CA LYS A 50 11.99 1.53 -0.06
C LYS A 50 12.41 0.08 0.19
N TYR A 51 11.48 -0.86 0.16
CA TYR A 51 11.81 -2.28 0.36
C TYR A 51 12.61 -2.86 -0.81
N ALA A 52 12.33 -2.44 -2.05
CA ALA A 52 13.10 -2.87 -3.22
C ALA A 52 14.57 -2.43 -3.13
N ASP A 53 14.79 -1.18 -2.72
CA ASP A 53 16.13 -0.63 -2.47
C ASP A 53 16.81 -1.37 -1.32
N LEU A 54 16.08 -1.68 -0.24
CA LEU A 54 16.60 -2.40 0.91
C LEU A 54 17.03 -3.83 0.56
N ILE A 55 16.26 -4.54 -0.26
CA ILE A 55 16.60 -5.89 -0.74
C ILE A 55 17.81 -5.83 -1.68
N SER A 56 17.85 -4.83 -2.58
CA SER A 56 19.00 -4.61 -3.46
C SER A 56 20.28 -4.28 -2.66
N LEU A 57 20.14 -3.48 -1.60
CA LEU A 57 21.22 -3.16 -0.66
C LEU A 57 21.66 -4.39 0.14
N TYR A 58 20.72 -5.22 0.60
CA TYR A 58 21.01 -6.48 1.25
C TYR A 58 21.85 -7.37 0.34
N ARG A 59 21.44 -7.52 -0.93
CA ARG A 59 22.19 -8.28 -1.93
C ARG A 59 23.60 -7.74 -2.13
N SER A 60 23.75 -6.43 -2.26
CA SER A 60 25.06 -5.80 -2.47
C SER A 60 25.99 -5.93 -1.25
N THR A 61 25.44 -5.81 -0.04
CA THR A 61 26.24 -5.75 1.20
C THR A 61 26.57 -7.14 1.73
N MET A 62 25.57 -8.04 1.75
CA MET A 62 25.71 -9.39 2.30
C MET A 62 26.17 -10.40 1.25
N ARG A 63 26.15 -10.03 -0.04
CA ARG A 63 26.37 -10.93 -1.19
C ARG A 63 25.47 -12.18 -1.15
N LYS A 64 24.27 -11.99 -0.62
CA LYS A 64 23.28 -13.03 -0.36
C LYS A 64 21.92 -12.53 -0.79
N PHE A 65 21.09 -13.43 -1.31
CA PHE A 65 19.68 -13.13 -1.48
C PHE A 65 18.93 -13.39 -0.16
N PRO A 66 17.89 -12.63 0.21
CA PRO A 66 17.18 -12.83 1.48
C PRO A 66 16.22 -14.04 1.41
N ALA A 67 16.75 -15.18 0.96
CA ALA A 67 16.05 -16.44 0.75
C ALA A 67 17.03 -17.61 0.90
N SER A 68 16.50 -18.82 1.09
CA SER A 68 17.30 -20.04 1.04
C SER A 68 17.92 -20.24 -0.36
N PRO A 69 19.14 -20.79 -0.45
CA PRO A 69 19.95 -21.32 0.66
C PRO A 69 20.77 -20.26 1.42
N ASP A 70 20.84 -19.01 0.95
CA ASP A 70 21.73 -17.98 1.49
C ASP A 70 21.40 -17.59 2.95
N VAL A 71 20.10 -17.60 3.26
CA VAL A 71 19.56 -17.43 4.62
C VAL A 71 18.74 -18.66 5.02
N PRO A 72 19.23 -19.50 5.96
CA PRO A 72 18.47 -20.60 6.51
C PRO A 72 17.18 -20.12 7.18
N GLY A 73 16.07 -20.83 6.95
CA GLY A 73 14.77 -20.51 7.56
C GLY A 73 13.87 -19.56 6.76
N ILE A 74 14.29 -19.13 5.57
CA ILE A 74 13.47 -18.35 4.64
C ILE A 74 13.34 -19.09 3.30
N PRO A 75 12.48 -20.12 3.18
CA PRO A 75 12.23 -20.79 1.90
C PRO A 75 11.55 -19.88 0.87
N PRO A 76 11.48 -20.27 -0.41
CA PRO A 76 10.59 -19.63 -1.38
C PRO A 76 9.15 -19.59 -0.85
N GLY A 77 8.46 -18.47 -1.07
CA GLY A 77 7.15 -18.22 -0.51
C GLY A 77 6.84 -16.73 -0.38
N THR A 78 5.70 -16.42 0.23
CA THR A 78 5.25 -15.05 0.42
C THR A 78 5.51 -14.59 1.85
N TYR A 79 5.95 -13.35 2.03
CA TYR A 79 6.23 -12.75 3.31
C TYR A 79 5.71 -11.31 3.36
N CYS A 80 5.36 -10.85 4.56
CA CYS A 80 4.95 -9.48 4.80
C CYS A 80 6.14 -8.55 4.90
N LEU A 81 6.00 -7.37 4.30
CA LEU A 81 6.98 -6.29 4.39
C LEU A 81 6.43 -5.20 5.32
N GLY A 82 6.98 -5.13 6.52
CA GLY A 82 6.53 -4.19 7.55
C GLY A 82 5.66 -4.83 8.61
N THR A 83 4.93 -3.99 9.35
CA THR A 83 4.11 -4.36 10.51
C THR A 83 2.81 -3.56 10.56
N GLY A 84 1.93 -3.88 11.51
CA GLY A 84 0.67 -3.18 11.69
C GLY A 84 -0.40 -3.60 10.70
N PHE A 85 -0.32 -4.81 10.14
CA PHE A 85 -1.36 -5.36 9.26
C PHE A 85 -2.64 -5.72 10.05
N PRO A 86 -3.79 -5.91 9.37
CA PRO A 86 -5.00 -6.31 10.07
C PRO A 86 -4.88 -7.67 10.72
N GLN A 87 -5.59 -7.82 11.83
CA GLN A 87 -5.77 -9.09 12.49
C GLN A 87 -6.72 -9.97 11.66
N SER A 88 -6.36 -11.23 11.46
CA SER A 88 -7.25 -12.18 10.80
C SER A 88 -8.54 -12.36 11.61
N PRO A 89 -9.72 -12.38 10.99
CA PRO A 89 -10.97 -12.64 11.69
C PRO A 89 -11.07 -14.09 12.17
N ILE A 90 -10.27 -15.01 11.61
CA ILE A 90 -10.22 -16.43 12.00
C ILE A 90 -9.27 -16.63 13.19
N ASN A 91 -8.18 -15.85 13.26
CA ASN A 91 -7.26 -15.86 14.40
C ASN A 91 -6.73 -14.45 14.67
N SER A 92 -7.30 -13.79 15.69
CA SER A 92 -6.98 -12.41 16.04
C SER A 92 -5.55 -12.20 16.58
N SER A 93 -4.84 -13.27 16.94
CA SER A 93 -3.44 -13.19 17.34
C SER A 93 -2.49 -13.05 16.14
N MET A 94 -2.99 -13.29 14.94
CA MET A 94 -2.20 -13.27 13.71
C MET A 94 -2.58 -12.04 12.87
N ARG A 95 -1.55 -11.35 12.39
CA ARG A 95 -1.68 -10.23 11.45
C ARG A 95 -1.18 -10.66 10.09
N THR A 96 -1.93 -10.36 9.04
CA THR A 96 -1.66 -10.84 7.68
C THR A 96 -1.66 -9.69 6.68
N CYS A 97 -0.63 -9.64 5.85
CA CYS A 97 -0.49 -8.58 4.85
C CYS A 97 -1.25 -8.87 3.55
N ARG A 98 -1.72 -10.10 3.31
CA ARG A 98 -2.45 -10.48 2.09
C ARG A 98 -3.68 -11.31 2.47
N ASN A 99 -4.79 -11.10 1.74
CA ASN A 99 -6.05 -11.86 1.91
C ASN A 99 -6.47 -12.04 3.38
N TRP A 100 -6.51 -10.96 4.15
CA TRP A 100 -6.54 -11.03 5.63
C TRP A 100 -7.80 -11.69 6.20
N THR A 101 -8.87 -11.79 5.41
CA THR A 101 -10.13 -12.45 5.77
C THR A 101 -10.07 -13.98 5.66
N GLN A 102 -9.01 -14.54 5.06
CA GLN A 102 -8.82 -15.98 4.88
C GLN A 102 -7.98 -16.60 6.02
N THR A 103 -7.89 -17.94 6.03
CA THR A 103 -7.14 -18.69 7.04
C THR A 103 -5.68 -18.24 7.06
N PRO A 104 -5.15 -17.74 8.19
CA PRO A 104 -3.79 -17.21 8.26
C PRO A 104 -2.72 -18.31 8.25
N GLY A 105 -1.50 -17.98 7.82
CA GLY A 105 -0.34 -18.88 7.89
C GLY A 105 -0.12 -19.72 6.63
N THR A 106 -0.69 -19.32 5.49
CA THR A 106 -0.43 -19.95 4.18
C THR A 106 0.43 -19.04 3.29
N SER A 107 0.84 -19.51 2.11
CA SER A 107 1.51 -18.67 1.11
C SER A 107 0.63 -17.53 0.57
N GLU A 108 -0.70 -17.69 0.65
CA GLU A 108 -1.68 -16.68 0.24
C GLU A 108 -2.03 -15.69 1.36
N THR A 109 -1.75 -16.08 2.60
CA THR A 109 -2.03 -15.33 3.84
C THR A 109 -0.82 -15.32 4.79
N PRO A 110 0.34 -14.84 4.30
CA PRO A 110 1.53 -14.73 5.14
C PRO A 110 1.26 -13.82 6.32
N THR A 111 1.96 -14.12 7.41
CA THR A 111 1.76 -13.43 8.68
C THR A 111 2.98 -12.62 9.06
N GLU A 112 2.81 -11.59 9.88
CA GLU A 112 3.95 -10.85 10.46
C GLU A 112 4.89 -11.81 11.20
N ALA A 113 4.33 -12.79 11.91
CA ALA A 113 5.10 -13.80 12.63
C ALA A 113 5.97 -14.68 11.71
N SER A 114 5.40 -15.18 10.61
CA SER A 114 6.15 -15.98 9.63
C SER A 114 7.19 -15.16 8.86
N SER A 115 7.05 -13.84 8.85
CA SER A 115 7.93 -12.90 8.13
C SER A 115 9.00 -12.28 9.03
N ALA A 116 9.00 -12.60 10.33
CA ALA A 116 9.88 -11.98 11.30
C ALA A 116 11.37 -12.19 10.97
N LEU A 117 11.77 -13.38 10.53
CA LEU A 117 13.17 -13.66 10.16
C LEU A 117 13.62 -12.82 8.95
N LEU A 118 12.78 -12.71 7.92
CA LEU A 118 13.07 -11.87 6.77
C LEU A 118 13.24 -10.41 7.16
N MET A 119 12.31 -9.89 7.97
CA MET A 119 12.37 -8.51 8.44
C MET A 119 13.59 -8.24 9.33
N GLN A 120 14.01 -9.21 10.15
CA GLN A 120 15.24 -9.12 10.95
C GLN A 120 16.49 -9.10 10.07
N GLU A 121 16.54 -9.88 8.98
CA GLU A 121 17.66 -9.83 8.04
C GLU A 121 17.74 -8.50 7.31
N LEU A 122 16.61 -8.00 6.81
CA LEU A 122 16.55 -6.71 6.12
C LEU A 122 16.94 -5.54 7.05
N ALA A 123 16.61 -5.64 8.34
CA ALA A 123 16.99 -4.65 9.35
C ALA A 123 18.50 -4.52 9.56
N LYS A 124 19.31 -5.52 9.15
CA LYS A 124 20.78 -5.46 9.28
C LYS A 124 21.42 -4.45 8.32
N VAL A 125 20.77 -4.16 7.20
CA VAL A 125 21.32 -3.30 6.15
C VAL A 125 20.63 -1.94 6.03
N GLY A 126 19.47 -1.77 6.66
CA GLY A 126 18.78 -0.49 6.65
C GLY A 126 17.49 -0.49 7.46
N ASP A 127 16.78 0.63 7.38
CA ASP A 127 15.57 0.86 8.13
C ASP A 127 14.36 0.11 7.54
N VAL A 128 13.76 -0.76 8.35
CA VAL A 128 12.55 -1.53 8.02
C VAL A 128 11.28 -0.92 8.62
N THR A 129 11.34 0.28 9.20
CA THR A 129 10.13 0.92 9.72
C THR A 129 9.11 1.09 8.60
N SER A 130 7.87 0.79 8.94
CA SER A 130 6.75 0.75 8.01
C SER A 130 5.60 1.59 8.53
N GLY A 131 4.71 2.01 7.64
CA GLY A 131 3.44 2.60 8.04
C GLY A 131 2.57 1.62 8.82
N ASN A 132 1.48 2.12 9.42
CA ASN A 132 0.40 1.27 9.91
C ASN A 132 -0.42 0.78 8.71
N HIS A 133 -0.49 -0.54 8.53
CA HIS A 133 -1.19 -1.18 7.43
C HIS A 133 -2.59 -1.70 7.79
N ASN A 134 -3.15 -1.28 8.93
CA ASN A 134 -4.43 -1.78 9.44
C ASN A 134 -5.61 -1.17 8.69
N ASN A 135 -5.68 -1.43 7.39
CA ASN A 135 -6.79 -1.04 6.53
C ASN A 135 -7.67 -2.25 6.24
N THR A 136 -8.73 -2.41 7.00
CA THR A 136 -9.73 -3.48 6.81
C THR A 136 -10.75 -3.17 5.72
N SER A 137 -10.65 -2.01 5.06
CA SER A 137 -11.58 -1.61 3.99
C SER A 137 -11.31 -2.37 2.68
N ASP A 138 -10.12 -2.93 2.52
CA ASP A 138 -9.69 -3.67 1.34
C ASP A 138 -9.44 -5.16 1.70
N PRO A 139 -9.85 -6.13 0.88
CA PRO A 139 -9.67 -7.56 1.15
C PRO A 139 -8.22 -8.02 0.96
N VAL A 140 -7.48 -7.33 0.09
CA VAL A 140 -6.06 -7.54 -0.18
C VAL A 140 -5.31 -6.29 0.24
N ILE A 141 -4.25 -6.49 1.00
CA ILE A 141 -3.42 -5.43 1.56
C ILE A 141 -1.99 -5.69 1.10
N GLY A 142 -1.09 -4.75 1.34
CA GLY A 142 0.33 -4.88 1.12
C GLY A 142 1.07 -3.84 1.96
N PRO A 143 2.41 -3.76 1.87
CA PRO A 143 3.22 -4.51 0.92
C PRO A 143 3.59 -5.92 1.39
N TYR A 144 3.82 -6.80 0.43
CA TYR A 144 4.34 -8.14 0.65
C TYR A 144 5.35 -8.50 -0.43
N ILE A 145 6.14 -9.53 -0.18
CA ILE A 145 7.17 -10.03 -1.08
C ILE A 145 6.93 -11.50 -1.39
N GLN A 146 7.02 -11.86 -2.65
CA GLN A 146 7.03 -13.23 -3.14
C GLN A 146 8.46 -13.57 -3.53
N ILE A 147 9.01 -14.58 -2.88
CA ILE A 147 10.36 -15.08 -3.12
C ILE A 147 10.25 -16.33 -3.98
N HIS A 148 10.79 -16.26 -5.19
CA HIS A 148 10.95 -17.39 -6.08
C HIS A 148 12.42 -17.84 -6.10
N ASN A 149 12.72 -18.91 -6.85
CA ASN A 149 14.09 -19.45 -6.90
C ASN A 149 15.06 -18.52 -7.66
N ASP A 150 14.54 -17.85 -8.68
CA ASP A 150 15.24 -17.06 -9.69
C ASP A 150 15.01 -15.54 -9.54
N ARG A 151 13.98 -15.13 -8.81
CA ARG A 151 13.60 -13.72 -8.65
C ARG A 151 12.80 -13.47 -7.39
N VAL A 152 12.63 -12.20 -7.09
CA VAL A 152 11.74 -11.67 -6.05
C VAL A 152 10.77 -10.70 -6.67
N VAL A 153 9.54 -10.74 -6.19
CA VAL A 153 8.46 -9.82 -6.58
C VAL A 153 7.95 -9.13 -5.33
N ILE A 154 8.11 -7.81 -5.28
CA ILE A 154 7.57 -6.97 -4.20
C ILE A 154 6.24 -6.42 -4.69
N THR A 155 5.16 -6.70 -3.97
CA THR A 155 3.81 -6.34 -4.38
C THR A 155 3.18 -5.35 -3.41
N THR A 156 2.55 -4.32 -3.95
CA THR A 156 1.77 -3.30 -3.25
C THR A 156 0.42 -3.11 -3.92
N ILE A 157 -0.58 -2.67 -3.17
CA ILE A 157 -1.96 -2.53 -3.66
C ILE A 157 -2.27 -1.05 -3.83
N LEU A 158 -2.55 -0.62 -5.06
CA LEU A 158 -2.90 0.77 -5.38
C LEU A 158 -4.38 0.88 -5.73
N SER A 159 -5.00 2.01 -5.35
CA SER A 159 -6.37 2.32 -5.73
C SER A 159 -6.42 2.93 -7.12
N GLY A 160 -7.08 2.25 -8.05
CA GLY A 160 -7.29 2.68 -9.43
C GLY A 160 -7.49 1.48 -10.37
N LYS A 161 -7.90 1.75 -11.62
CA LYS A 161 -8.17 0.69 -12.62
C LYS A 161 -6.95 0.48 -13.49
N THR A 162 -6.67 -0.76 -13.84
CA THR A 162 -5.69 -1.19 -14.85
C THR A 162 -4.22 -0.93 -14.50
N GLN A 163 -3.33 -1.40 -15.37
CA GLN A 163 -1.89 -1.23 -15.26
C GLN A 163 -1.42 0.24 -15.27
N ALA A 164 -2.22 1.18 -15.78
CA ALA A 164 -1.85 2.60 -15.87
C ALA A 164 -1.52 3.22 -14.51
N VAL A 165 -2.18 2.77 -13.43
CA VAL A 165 -1.92 3.23 -12.06
C VAL A 165 -0.53 2.76 -11.60
N CYS A 166 -0.16 1.53 -11.94
CA CYS A 166 1.17 1.02 -11.63
C CYS A 166 2.26 1.76 -12.41
N ASP A 167 1.98 2.12 -13.67
CA ASP A 167 2.91 2.86 -14.54
C ASP A 167 3.17 4.29 -14.00
N GLU A 168 2.15 4.98 -13.45
CA GLU A 168 2.30 6.31 -12.81
C GLU A 168 3.37 6.28 -11.70
N PHE A 169 3.39 5.19 -10.91
CA PHE A 169 4.26 5.05 -9.75
C PHE A 169 5.48 4.14 -9.99
N LYS A 170 5.72 3.74 -11.24
CA LYS A 170 6.86 2.87 -11.65
C LYS A 170 6.94 1.54 -10.86
N VAL A 171 5.79 0.96 -10.53
CA VAL A 171 5.68 -0.32 -9.79
C VAL A 171 4.94 -1.36 -10.65
N LYS A 172 5.52 -1.76 -11.77
CA LYS A 172 4.90 -2.67 -12.73
C LYS A 172 5.23 -4.15 -12.47
N LEU A 173 4.18 -4.96 -12.22
CA LEU A 173 4.29 -6.42 -12.31
C LEU A 173 4.50 -6.84 -13.77
N ASP A 174 5.32 -7.87 -13.98
CA ASP A 174 5.45 -8.52 -15.27
C ASP A 174 4.22 -9.41 -15.50
N THR A 175 3.30 -8.94 -16.33
CA THR A 175 2.06 -9.65 -16.68
C THR A 175 2.29 -10.88 -17.56
N THR A 176 3.54 -11.24 -17.89
CA THR A 176 3.84 -12.46 -18.65
C THR A 176 3.82 -13.73 -17.81
N ASN A 177 3.83 -13.62 -16.48
CA ASN A 177 3.68 -14.74 -15.56
C ASN A 177 2.26 -14.73 -14.94
N PRO A 178 1.46 -15.81 -15.06
CA PRO A 178 0.10 -15.86 -14.52
C PRO A 178 0.03 -15.72 -12.99
N ASP A 179 1.11 -16.07 -12.27
CA ASP A 179 1.20 -15.87 -10.81
C ASP A 179 1.47 -14.39 -10.42
N ASP A 180 1.93 -13.58 -11.38
CA ASP A 180 2.21 -12.14 -11.26
C ASP A 180 1.18 -11.30 -12.04
N ALA A 181 0.19 -11.95 -12.64
CA ALA A 181 -0.93 -11.29 -13.30
C ALA A 181 -1.74 -10.59 -12.22
N GLY A 182 -1.39 -9.32 -11.99
CA GLY A 182 -1.92 -8.55 -10.88
C GLY A 182 -3.43 -8.69 -10.75
N TRP A 183 -3.90 -8.94 -9.54
CA TRP A 183 -5.31 -9.06 -9.22
C TRP A 183 -6.00 -7.70 -9.40
N ASP A 184 -6.98 -7.63 -10.29
CA ASP A 184 -7.89 -6.49 -10.40
C ASP A 184 -9.04 -6.69 -9.40
N GLY A 185 -8.92 -6.06 -8.23
CA GLY A 185 -9.86 -6.28 -7.14
C GLY A 185 -11.31 -5.88 -7.43
N TYR A 186 -11.55 -5.23 -8.56
CA TYR A 186 -12.83 -4.67 -8.94
C TYR A 186 -13.99 -5.65 -8.82
N ALA A 187 -13.81 -6.91 -9.23
CA ALA A 187 -14.84 -7.94 -9.16
C ALA A 187 -15.26 -8.31 -7.73
N ALA A 188 -14.36 -8.17 -6.74
CA ALA A 188 -14.60 -8.59 -5.37
C ALA A 188 -15.13 -7.48 -4.44
N ILE A 189 -14.87 -6.21 -4.77
CA ILE A 189 -15.17 -5.06 -3.89
C ILE A 189 -15.98 -3.96 -4.55
N GLY A 190 -16.20 -4.00 -5.87
CA GLY A 190 -16.89 -2.93 -6.59
C GLY A 190 -16.15 -1.59 -6.63
N ARG A 191 -14.88 -1.56 -6.20
CA ARG A 191 -13.98 -0.40 -6.23
C ARG A 191 -12.71 -0.76 -6.98
N PRO A 192 -12.10 0.19 -7.71
CA PRO A 192 -10.93 -0.12 -8.52
C PRO A 192 -9.69 -0.27 -7.64
N LEU A 193 -9.15 -1.48 -7.57
CA LEU A 193 -7.86 -1.81 -6.97
C LEU A 193 -7.01 -2.54 -7.99
N GLN A 194 -5.71 -2.26 -7.97
CA GLN A 194 -4.71 -2.91 -8.80
C GLN A 194 -3.55 -3.35 -7.92
N SER A 195 -3.18 -4.63 -7.97
CA SER A 195 -1.87 -5.04 -7.44
C SER A 195 -0.78 -4.62 -8.43
N CYS A 196 0.25 -3.99 -7.89
CA CYS A 196 1.39 -3.42 -8.57
C CYS A 196 2.65 -3.98 -7.91
N GLY A 197 3.79 -4.04 -8.59
CA GLY A 197 4.97 -4.62 -7.98
C GLY A 197 6.29 -4.34 -8.69
N ILE A 198 7.37 -4.76 -8.06
CA ILE A 198 8.75 -4.54 -8.49
C ILE A 198 9.44 -5.89 -8.52
N ILE A 199 10.06 -6.22 -9.66
CA ILE A 199 10.77 -7.48 -9.84
C ILE A 199 12.27 -7.23 -9.67
N ILE A 200 12.90 -8.10 -8.88
CA ILE A 200 14.34 -8.12 -8.66
C ILE A 200 14.82 -9.52 -9.00
N ASP A 201 15.51 -9.65 -10.13
CA ASP A 201 16.12 -10.91 -10.54
C ASP A 201 17.33 -11.25 -9.66
N ARG A 202 17.52 -12.55 -9.39
CA ARG A 202 18.55 -13.07 -8.50
C ARG A 202 19.97 -12.84 -9.00
#